data_AF-A0A3M2SWE4-F1
#
_entry.id   AF-A0A3M2SWE4-F1
#
_cell.length_a   1.000
_cell.length_b   1.000
_cell.length_c   1.000
_cell.angle_alpha   90.00
_cell.angle_beta   90.00
_cell.angle_gamma   90.00
#
_symmetry.space_group_name_H-M   'P 1'
#
loop_
_entity.id
_entity.type
_entity.pdbx_description
1 polymer ?
#
loop_
_entity_poly.entity_id
_entity_poly.type
_entity_poly.pdbx_seq_one_letter_code
_entity_poly.pdbx_strand_id
1 'polypeptide(L)'
;MTAPLDNVAAPAGSDWHNDNGSNLPNPEKQDPAPVTATATDSPSQKLDLDLPTSAADGLIQKPFPRPLETAQPPSPAALTSDQQSKYDAVFKAVSAWTTLPTTSEKDAPTEPITDNERMFLTRECLLRYLRASKWNVSEAITRLQQTLTWRREYGVERLTADYISIENETGKQILLGYDIHGRPCLYLLPSNQNTEKSDRQVEHLVFMLERVIDLLCPDQETVALVVNFNETKSGQNATIGQAKQTLNILQNHYPERLGRALVINVPFVIWGFFKLITPFIDPQTRQKMKFNEDLTQHVPRGHLMKSVGGDVEFRYEHSVYWPALNQLADQRRDAYRERWIQGGKHVGEYENYLKSGTGPRVSQQEGANGGETSA
;
A
#
# COMPACT_ATOMS: atom_id res chain seq x y z
N MET A 1 -12.04 -53.04 27.57
CA MET A 1 -13.29 -52.94 28.35
C MET A 1 -13.96 -51.64 27.92
N THR A 2 -14.70 -51.67 26.79
CA THR A 2 -16.17 -51.83 26.68
C THR A 2 -16.97 -50.55 27.02
N ALA A 3 -17.53 -49.94 25.96
CA ALA A 3 -18.59 -48.91 25.95
C ALA A 3 -19.96 -49.50 26.42
N PRO A 4 -21.13 -48.80 26.44
CA PRO A 4 -21.79 -48.03 25.33
C PRO A 4 -22.39 -46.65 25.78
N LEU A 5 -22.61 -45.64 24.93
CA LEU A 5 -23.68 -45.35 23.94
C LEU A 5 -25.13 -45.49 24.45
N ASP A 6 -25.91 -44.39 24.38
CA ASP A 6 -27.35 -44.43 24.11
C ASP A 6 -27.88 -43.12 23.51
N ASN A 7 -28.96 -43.29 22.73
CA ASN A 7 -29.43 -42.51 21.59
C ASN A 7 -30.98 -42.47 21.67
N VAL A 8 -31.65 -41.32 21.57
CA VAL A 8 -33.13 -41.22 21.38
C VAL A 8 -33.43 -39.83 20.75
N ALA A 9 -33.76 -39.67 19.46
CA ALA A 9 -34.98 -39.99 18.69
C ALA A 9 -36.20 -39.04 18.93
N ALA A 10 -36.71 -38.49 17.83
CA ALA A 10 -37.86 -37.60 17.68
C ALA A 10 -39.22 -38.33 17.66
N PRO A 11 -40.35 -37.61 17.67
CA PRO A 11 -41.58 -38.10 17.06
C PRO A 11 -42.11 -37.20 15.93
N ALA A 12 -42.84 -37.85 15.02
CA ALA A 12 -43.48 -37.33 13.82
C ALA A 12 -45.00 -37.12 14.01
N GLY A 13 -45.55 -36.17 13.23
CA GLY A 13 -46.79 -36.31 12.45
C GLY A 13 -48.15 -36.08 13.12
N SER A 14 -48.95 -35.17 12.54
CA SER A 14 -50.29 -35.49 12.00
C SER A 14 -50.93 -34.29 11.27
N ASP A 15 -51.43 -34.59 10.06
CA ASP A 15 -52.22 -33.75 9.13
C ASP A 15 -53.57 -33.33 9.70
N TRP A 16 -54.13 -32.19 9.23
CA TRP A 16 -55.57 -32.04 8.94
C TRP A 16 -55.87 -30.88 7.94
N HIS A 17 -56.46 -31.27 6.81
CA HIS A 17 -57.46 -30.65 5.92
C HIS A 17 -57.37 -29.22 5.29
N ASN A 18 -57.49 -29.26 3.95
CA ASN A 18 -58.03 -28.24 3.03
C ASN A 18 -59.46 -27.81 3.37
N ASP A 19 -59.79 -26.54 3.10
CA ASP A 19 -61.08 -26.21 2.47
C ASP A 19 -60.99 -24.94 1.59
N ASN A 20 -61.67 -25.00 0.45
CA ASN A 20 -61.72 -23.99 -0.62
C ASN A 20 -62.84 -22.96 -0.36
N GLY A 21 -62.64 -21.69 -0.73
CA GLY A 21 -63.71 -20.68 -0.68
C GLY A 21 -63.34 -19.32 -1.28
N SER A 22 -63.58 -19.19 -2.58
CA SER A 22 -63.57 -18.00 -3.45
C SER A 22 -64.04 -16.66 -2.85
N ASN A 23 -63.34 -15.56 -3.17
CA ASN A 23 -63.89 -14.46 -4.01
C ASN A 23 -62.81 -13.44 -4.42
N LEU A 24 -62.72 -13.14 -5.72
CA LEU A 24 -61.99 -12.01 -6.31
C LEU A 24 -62.89 -10.76 -6.30
N PRO A 25 -62.29 -9.55 -6.30
CA PRO A 25 -62.36 -8.76 -7.53
C PRO A 25 -61.04 -8.04 -7.88
N ASN A 26 -60.85 -7.76 -9.17
CA ASN A 26 -59.78 -6.97 -9.78
C ASN A 26 -60.45 -6.01 -10.79
N PRO A 27 -59.76 -5.02 -11.41
CA PRO A 27 -58.79 -4.02 -10.94
C PRO A 27 -59.30 -2.57 -11.17
N GLU A 28 -58.74 -1.58 -10.47
CA GLU A 28 -58.71 -0.19 -10.97
C GLU A 28 -57.29 0.18 -11.42
N LYS A 29 -57.21 0.75 -12.61
CA LYS A 29 -56.00 1.14 -13.34
C LYS A 29 -55.34 2.36 -12.69
N GLN A 30 -54.03 2.30 -12.48
CA GLN A 30 -53.17 3.50 -12.40
C GLN A 30 -51.96 3.31 -13.32
N ASP A 31 -51.81 4.25 -14.24
CA ASP A 31 -50.69 4.34 -15.18
C ASP A 31 -49.37 4.64 -14.43
N PRO A 32 -48.22 4.07 -14.84
CA PRO A 32 -46.94 4.39 -14.23
C PRO A 32 -46.37 5.72 -14.77
N ALA A 33 -45.97 6.60 -13.86
CA ALA A 33 -45.19 7.80 -14.15
C ALA A 33 -43.74 7.43 -14.59
N PRO A 34 -43.03 8.31 -15.32
CA PRO A 34 -41.80 7.96 -16.02
C PRO A 34 -40.64 7.69 -15.07
N VAL A 35 -39.95 6.57 -15.29
CA VAL A 35 -38.73 6.16 -14.58
C VAL A 35 -37.59 7.11 -14.97
N THR A 36 -37.17 7.97 -14.06
CA THR A 36 -35.91 8.68 -14.17
C THR A 36 -34.82 7.78 -13.62
N ALA A 37 -33.82 7.46 -14.45
CA ALA A 37 -32.71 6.60 -14.08
C ALA A 37 -31.88 7.23 -12.96
N THR A 38 -32.02 6.72 -11.73
CA THR A 38 -31.06 6.97 -10.66
C THR A 38 -29.98 5.91 -10.73
N ALA A 39 -28.75 6.36 -10.99
CA ALA A 39 -27.54 5.58 -10.79
C ALA A 39 -27.52 5.04 -9.35
N THR A 40 -27.56 3.71 -9.21
CA THR A 40 -27.40 3.05 -7.92
C THR A 40 -25.92 3.01 -7.55
N ASP A 41 -25.56 3.86 -6.59
CA ASP A 41 -24.35 3.77 -5.79
C ASP A 41 -24.19 2.37 -5.18
N SER A 42 -22.99 1.79 -5.31
CA SER A 42 -22.59 0.59 -4.57
C SER A 42 -22.28 0.94 -3.11
N PRO A 43 -22.72 0.13 -2.12
CA PRO A 43 -22.55 0.46 -0.71
C PRO A 43 -21.22 -0.09 -0.17
N SER A 44 -20.14 0.68 -0.31
CA SER A 44 -19.05 0.64 0.68
C SER A 44 -19.38 1.69 1.73
N GLN A 45 -19.78 1.26 2.94
CA GLN A 45 -19.97 2.16 4.08
C GLN A 45 -18.67 2.92 4.34
N LYS A 46 -18.57 4.16 3.85
CA LYS A 46 -17.53 5.12 4.24
C LYS A 46 -17.69 5.35 5.74
N LEU A 47 -16.86 4.70 6.56
CA LEU A 47 -16.65 5.17 7.92
C LEU A 47 -16.10 6.59 7.81
N ASP A 48 -16.84 7.56 8.35
CA ASP A 48 -16.34 8.91 8.52
C ASP A 48 -15.27 8.88 9.61
N LEU A 49 -14.01 8.82 9.18
CA LEU A 49 -12.85 8.73 10.07
C LEU A 49 -12.56 10.06 10.77
N ASP A 50 -13.31 11.13 10.47
CA ASP A 50 -13.11 12.48 11.00
C ASP A 50 -11.63 12.87 10.85
N LEU A 51 -11.13 12.75 9.62
CA LEU A 51 -9.74 13.01 9.27
C LEU A 51 -9.54 14.49 9.00
N PRO A 52 -8.41 15.07 9.42
CA PRO A 52 -8.10 16.46 9.18
C PRO A 52 -7.98 16.74 7.68
N THR A 53 -8.45 17.91 7.27
CA THR A 53 -8.38 18.41 5.90
C THR A 53 -7.38 19.56 5.76
N SER A 54 -7.08 20.25 6.87
CA SER A 54 -6.17 21.38 6.90
C SER A 54 -5.43 21.48 8.23
N ALA A 55 -4.25 22.11 8.22
CA ALA A 55 -3.57 22.53 9.45
C ALA A 55 -4.40 23.54 10.29
N ALA A 56 -5.40 24.18 9.67
CA ALA A 56 -6.33 25.08 10.35
C ALA A 56 -7.34 24.34 11.25
N ASP A 57 -7.44 23.01 11.17
CA ASP A 57 -8.37 22.19 11.97
C ASP A 57 -7.93 22.05 13.45
N GLY A 58 -6.88 22.78 13.85
CA GLY A 58 -6.39 22.85 15.22
C GLY A 58 -5.33 21.79 15.53
N LEU A 59 -5.50 21.10 16.65
CA LEU A 59 -4.57 20.04 17.08
C LEU A 59 -4.78 18.80 16.20
N ILE A 60 -3.76 18.42 15.44
CA ILE A 60 -3.81 17.27 14.55
C ILE A 60 -3.29 16.03 15.27
N GLN A 61 -4.11 14.97 15.28
CA GLN A 61 -3.77 13.68 15.91
C GLN A 61 -3.95 12.48 14.96
N LYS A 62 -4.46 12.70 13.74
CA LYS A 62 -4.74 11.68 12.72
C LYS A 62 -4.02 12.03 11.40
N PRO A 63 -3.79 11.06 10.50
CA PRO A 63 -3.20 11.33 9.20
C PRO A 63 -4.08 12.23 8.31
N PHE A 64 -3.46 13.05 7.45
CA PHE A 64 -4.18 13.69 6.35
C PHE A 64 -4.57 12.65 5.30
N PRO A 65 -5.80 12.66 4.77
CA PRO A 65 -6.27 11.66 3.82
C PRO A 65 -5.79 11.91 2.39
N ARG A 66 -5.39 13.12 2.02
CA ARG A 66 -5.01 13.46 0.65
C ARG A 66 -3.95 14.56 0.63
N PRO A 67 -3.14 14.66 -0.43
CA PRO A 67 -2.28 15.82 -0.66
C PRO A 67 -3.11 17.08 -0.88
N LEU A 68 -2.46 18.24 -0.76
CA LEU A 68 -3.03 19.50 -1.23
C LEU A 68 -3.27 19.44 -2.74
N GLU A 69 -4.26 20.16 -3.24
CA GLU A 69 -4.54 20.24 -4.69
C GLU A 69 -3.33 20.74 -5.50
N THR A 70 -2.51 21.58 -4.87
CA THR A 70 -1.25 22.12 -5.44
C THR A 70 -0.11 21.11 -5.47
N ALA A 71 -0.23 19.98 -4.78
CA ALA A 71 0.80 18.95 -4.66
C ALA A 71 0.45 17.74 -5.53
N GLN A 72 0.86 17.81 -6.80
CA GLN A 72 0.59 16.77 -7.79
C GLN A 72 1.85 15.98 -8.16
N PRO A 73 1.75 14.65 -8.36
CA PRO A 73 2.84 13.87 -8.93
C PRO A 73 3.24 14.40 -10.31
N PRO A 74 4.53 14.38 -10.66
CA PRO A 74 4.93 14.64 -12.04
C PRO A 74 4.36 13.56 -12.96
N SER A 75 3.90 13.96 -14.15
CA SER A 75 3.42 13.01 -15.16
C SER A 75 4.50 11.97 -15.47
N PRO A 76 4.17 10.66 -15.46
CA PRO A 76 5.12 9.64 -15.87
C PRO A 76 5.61 9.86 -17.30
N ALA A 77 6.90 9.66 -17.53
CA ALA A 77 7.45 9.71 -18.88
C ALA A 77 6.83 8.60 -19.74
N ALA A 78 6.49 8.94 -21.00
CA ALA A 78 6.05 7.95 -21.97
C ALA A 78 7.15 6.91 -22.21
N LEU A 79 6.76 5.65 -22.38
CA LEU A 79 7.70 4.59 -22.71
C LEU A 79 8.18 4.75 -24.14
N THR A 80 9.48 4.56 -24.37
CA THR A 80 10.01 4.37 -25.73
C THR A 80 9.53 3.03 -26.30
N SER A 81 9.64 2.83 -27.62
CA SER A 81 9.29 1.55 -28.26
C SER A 81 10.09 0.35 -27.68
N ASP A 82 11.38 0.55 -27.38
CA ASP A 82 12.22 -0.46 -26.72
C ASP A 82 11.73 -0.77 -25.30
N GLN A 83 11.40 0.27 -24.53
CA GLN A 83 10.87 0.12 -23.18
C GLN A 83 9.52 -0.59 -23.17
N GLN A 84 8.63 -0.25 -24.11
CA GLN A 84 7.33 -0.91 -24.27
C GLN A 84 7.52 -2.40 -24.60
N SER A 85 8.39 -2.72 -25.57
CA SER A 85 8.69 -4.12 -25.93
C SER A 85 9.21 -4.93 -24.75
N LYS A 86 10.04 -4.33 -23.89
CA LYS A 86 10.56 -4.97 -22.66
C LYS A 86 9.49 -5.12 -21.60
N TYR A 87 8.61 -4.13 -21.44
CA TYR A 87 7.43 -4.25 -20.60
C TYR A 87 6.54 -5.42 -21.05
N ASP A 88 6.24 -5.52 -22.34
CA ASP A 88 5.39 -6.57 -22.90
C ASP A 88 6.01 -7.96 -22.67
N ALA A 89 7.34 -8.08 -22.78
CA ALA A 89 8.06 -9.32 -22.51
C ALA A 89 7.95 -9.74 -21.03
N VAL A 90 8.15 -8.81 -20.09
CA VAL A 90 7.97 -9.08 -18.65
C VAL A 90 6.53 -9.43 -18.36
N PHE A 91 5.58 -8.61 -18.83
CA PHE A 91 4.15 -8.80 -18.63
C PHE A 91 3.67 -10.17 -19.11
N LYS A 92 4.08 -10.59 -20.32
CA LYS A 92 3.79 -11.92 -20.85
C LYS A 92 4.36 -13.04 -19.96
N ALA A 93 5.61 -12.90 -19.51
CA ALA A 93 6.27 -13.91 -18.70
C ALA A 93 5.60 -14.08 -17.32
N VAL A 94 5.31 -12.97 -16.63
CA VAL A 94 4.70 -13.02 -15.28
C VAL A 94 3.22 -13.39 -15.32
N SER A 95 2.51 -13.06 -16.40
CA SER A 95 1.11 -13.47 -16.59
C SER A 95 0.97 -14.98 -16.80
N ALA A 96 2.04 -15.65 -17.29
CA ALA A 96 2.08 -17.10 -17.45
C ALA A 96 2.40 -17.85 -16.15
N TRP A 97 2.70 -17.17 -15.04
CA TRP A 97 2.99 -17.82 -13.77
C TRP A 97 1.74 -18.50 -13.20
N THR A 98 1.87 -19.79 -12.89
CA THR A 98 0.85 -20.60 -12.22
C THR A 98 1.25 -20.94 -10.79
N THR A 99 2.56 -21.10 -10.53
CA THR A 99 3.12 -21.41 -9.22
C THR A 99 4.36 -20.56 -8.95
N LEU A 100 4.65 -20.31 -7.67
CA LEU A 100 5.85 -19.63 -7.20
C LEU A 100 6.51 -20.41 -6.06
N PRO A 101 7.84 -20.29 -5.86
CA PRO A 101 8.53 -20.89 -4.71
C PRO A 101 7.99 -20.34 -3.38
N THR A 102 7.91 -21.20 -2.36
CA THR A 102 7.47 -20.81 -1.00
C THR A 102 8.56 -20.09 -0.21
N THR A 103 9.84 -20.38 -0.48
CA THR A 103 11.02 -19.80 0.20
C THR A 103 12.15 -19.54 -0.79
N SER A 104 13.13 -18.75 -0.37
CA SER A 104 14.31 -18.41 -1.18
C SER A 104 15.35 -19.55 -1.28
N GLU A 105 15.17 -20.62 -0.50
CA GLU A 105 16.03 -21.81 -0.50
C GLU A 105 16.07 -22.51 -1.87
N LYS A 106 17.22 -23.12 -2.16
CA LYS A 106 17.38 -23.92 -3.37
C LYS A 106 16.43 -25.12 -3.34
N ASP A 107 15.79 -25.40 -4.48
CA ASP A 107 14.87 -26.52 -4.65
C ASP A 107 13.63 -26.45 -3.73
N ALA A 108 13.27 -25.26 -3.25
CA ALA A 108 12.06 -25.01 -2.47
C ALA A 108 10.80 -25.48 -3.23
N PRO A 109 9.79 -26.04 -2.52
CA PRO A 109 8.54 -26.40 -3.15
C PRO A 109 7.86 -25.16 -3.75
N THR A 110 7.05 -25.38 -4.78
CA THR A 110 6.24 -24.34 -5.39
C THR A 110 4.77 -24.51 -5.02
N GLU A 111 4.09 -23.39 -4.84
CA GLU A 111 2.65 -23.34 -4.56
C GLU A 111 1.94 -22.43 -5.56
N PRO A 112 0.64 -22.65 -5.81
CA PRO A 112 -0.15 -21.78 -6.69
C PRO A 112 0.01 -20.31 -6.34
N ILE A 113 0.05 -19.45 -7.37
CA ILE A 113 0.01 -18.00 -7.17
C ILE A 113 -1.38 -17.60 -6.63
N THR A 114 -1.39 -16.76 -5.59
CA THR A 114 -2.62 -16.28 -4.94
C THR A 114 -3.18 -15.03 -5.63
N ASP A 115 -4.43 -14.68 -5.32
CA ASP A 115 -5.04 -13.43 -5.80
C ASP A 115 -4.29 -12.18 -5.33
N ASN A 116 -3.78 -12.16 -4.10
CA ASN A 116 -2.99 -11.04 -3.59
C ASN A 116 -1.68 -10.87 -4.38
N GLU A 117 -1.05 -11.96 -4.79
CA GLU A 117 0.17 -11.92 -5.60
C GLU A 117 -0.10 -11.48 -7.04
N ARG A 118 -1.21 -11.93 -7.64
CA ARG A 118 -1.65 -11.42 -8.95
C ARG A 118 -1.95 -9.92 -8.90
N MET A 119 -2.65 -9.48 -7.86
CA MET A 119 -2.97 -8.06 -7.63
C MET A 119 -1.71 -7.20 -7.36
N PHE A 120 -0.66 -7.78 -6.77
CA PHE A 120 0.63 -7.10 -6.57
C PHE A 120 1.36 -6.82 -7.89
N LEU A 121 1.19 -7.67 -8.90
CA LEU A 121 1.86 -7.59 -10.21
C LEU A 121 1.17 -6.57 -11.14
N THR A 122 0.98 -5.34 -10.68
CA THR A 122 0.41 -4.22 -11.47
C THR A 122 1.36 -3.77 -12.57
N ARG A 123 0.84 -3.02 -13.55
CA ARG A 123 1.68 -2.39 -14.59
C ARG A 123 2.84 -1.58 -13.99
N GLU A 124 2.53 -0.70 -13.04
CA GLU A 124 3.51 0.16 -12.40
C GLU A 124 4.50 -0.66 -11.55
N CYS A 125 4.06 -1.77 -10.95
CA CYS A 125 4.95 -2.73 -10.31
C CYS A 125 5.99 -3.29 -11.29
N LEU A 126 5.55 -3.83 -12.43
CA LEU A 126 6.47 -4.37 -13.43
C LEU A 126 7.45 -3.29 -13.93
N LEU A 127 6.98 -2.06 -14.11
CA LEU A 127 7.82 -0.93 -14.51
C LEU A 127 8.84 -0.53 -13.44
N ARG A 128 8.50 -0.57 -12.14
CA ARG A 128 9.48 -0.34 -11.06
C ARG A 128 10.62 -1.34 -11.13
N TYR A 129 10.32 -2.63 -11.32
CA TYR A 129 11.34 -3.67 -11.44
C TYR A 129 12.17 -3.52 -12.71
N LEU A 130 11.55 -3.17 -13.84
CA LEU A 130 12.29 -2.87 -15.08
C LEU A 130 13.25 -1.69 -14.90
N ARG A 131 12.82 -0.58 -14.29
CA ARG A 131 13.70 0.57 -14.01
C ARG A 131 14.86 0.18 -13.08
N ALA A 132 14.57 -0.54 -12.00
CA ALA A 132 15.58 -0.98 -11.03
C ALA A 132 16.59 -1.99 -11.61
N SER A 133 16.19 -2.75 -12.62
CA SER A 133 17.05 -3.67 -13.38
C SER A 133 17.63 -3.05 -14.65
N LYS A 134 17.62 -1.71 -14.77
CA LYS A 134 18.17 -0.97 -15.93
C LYS A 134 17.62 -1.51 -17.27
N TRP A 135 16.34 -1.86 -17.28
CA TRP A 135 15.61 -2.43 -18.40
C TRP A 135 16.13 -3.80 -18.89
N ASN A 136 16.77 -4.58 -18.00
CA ASN A 136 17.05 -5.99 -18.23
C ASN A 136 15.82 -6.85 -17.89
N VAL A 137 15.25 -7.49 -18.92
CA VAL A 137 14.02 -8.29 -18.82
C VAL A 137 14.18 -9.51 -17.89
N SER A 138 15.25 -10.28 -18.07
CA SER A 138 15.49 -11.51 -17.29
C SER A 138 15.71 -11.19 -15.80
N GLU A 139 16.47 -10.13 -15.52
CA GLU A 139 16.70 -9.68 -14.16
C GLU A 139 15.42 -9.16 -13.50
N ALA A 140 14.60 -8.39 -14.23
CA ALA A 140 13.32 -7.89 -13.72
C ALA A 140 12.37 -9.04 -13.35
N ILE A 141 12.24 -10.05 -14.21
CA ILE A 141 11.43 -11.26 -13.94
C ILE A 141 11.94 -11.99 -12.70
N THR A 142 13.26 -12.18 -12.59
CA THR A 142 13.89 -12.85 -11.44
C THR A 142 13.61 -12.11 -10.14
N ARG A 143 13.78 -10.78 -10.13
CA ARG A 143 13.57 -9.94 -8.93
C ARG A 143 12.11 -9.86 -8.50
N LEU A 144 11.17 -9.88 -9.46
CA LEU A 144 9.74 -9.98 -9.18
C LEU A 144 9.42 -11.29 -8.45
N GLN A 145 9.90 -12.42 -8.98
CA GLN A 145 9.72 -13.74 -8.35
C GLN A 145 10.35 -13.77 -6.95
N GLN A 146 11.59 -13.31 -6.81
CA GLN A 146 12.28 -13.23 -5.51
C GLN A 146 11.51 -12.37 -4.50
N THR A 147 10.85 -11.30 -4.95
CA THR A 147 10.04 -10.48 -4.05
C THR A 147 8.79 -11.21 -3.60
N LEU A 148 8.03 -11.85 -4.51
CA LEU A 148 6.84 -12.60 -4.11
C LEU A 148 7.21 -13.76 -3.17
N THR A 149 8.28 -14.49 -3.46
CA THR A 149 8.82 -15.53 -2.58
C THR A 149 9.25 -14.97 -1.21
N TRP A 150 9.98 -13.84 -1.18
CA TRP A 150 10.33 -13.17 0.07
C TRP A 150 9.09 -12.74 0.86
N ARG A 151 8.04 -12.23 0.21
CA ARG A 151 6.80 -11.82 0.89
C ARG A 151 6.13 -13.00 1.60
N ARG A 152 6.16 -14.21 1.00
CA ARG A 152 5.70 -15.46 1.63
C ARG A 152 6.56 -15.80 2.84
N GLU A 153 7.87 -15.89 2.64
CA GLU A 153 8.84 -16.33 3.65
C GLU A 153 8.94 -15.38 4.86
N TYR A 154 8.97 -14.07 4.60
CA TYR A 154 8.97 -13.03 5.64
C TYR A 154 7.62 -12.98 6.39
N GLY A 155 6.56 -13.44 5.72
CA GLY A 155 5.19 -13.41 6.20
C GLY A 155 4.65 -11.99 6.27
N VAL A 156 4.77 -11.20 5.20
CA VAL A 156 4.30 -9.79 5.19
C VAL A 156 2.82 -9.69 5.59
N GLU A 157 1.99 -10.66 5.18
CA GLU A 157 0.56 -10.70 5.53
C GLU A 157 0.29 -10.97 7.02
N ARG A 158 1.25 -11.52 7.77
CA ARG A 158 1.11 -11.78 9.22
C ARG A 158 1.36 -10.54 10.08
N LEU A 159 1.88 -9.46 9.48
CA LEU A 159 2.17 -8.22 10.18
C LEU A 159 0.86 -7.43 10.35
N THR A 160 0.16 -7.68 11.46
CA THR A 160 -1.10 -7.00 11.79
C THR A 160 -0.87 -5.71 12.57
N ALA A 161 -1.86 -4.79 12.53
CA ALA A 161 -1.83 -3.57 13.33
C ALA A 161 -1.67 -3.86 14.83
N ASP A 162 -2.32 -4.91 15.33
CA ASP A 162 -2.24 -5.31 16.74
C ASP A 162 -0.86 -5.86 17.10
N TYR A 163 -0.29 -6.72 16.26
CA TYR A 163 1.03 -7.31 16.50
C TYR A 163 2.15 -6.26 16.51
N ILE A 164 2.04 -5.26 15.63
CA ILE A 164 3.04 -4.18 15.47
C ILE A 164 2.79 -3.00 16.43
N SER A 165 1.59 -2.86 17.00
CA SER A 165 1.14 -1.68 17.78
C SER A 165 2.17 -1.19 18.80
N ILE A 166 2.72 -2.12 19.60
CA ILE A 166 3.72 -1.85 20.65
C ILE A 166 4.97 -1.13 20.12
N GLU A 167 5.37 -1.40 18.88
CA GLU A 167 6.52 -0.74 18.27
C GLU A 167 6.25 0.74 17.97
N ASN A 168 4.99 1.16 17.88
CA ASN A 168 4.64 2.52 17.52
C ASN A 168 3.92 3.31 18.62
N GLU A 169 3.83 2.80 19.86
CA GLU A 169 3.16 3.49 20.98
C GLU A 169 3.67 4.93 21.24
N THR A 170 4.91 5.21 20.87
CA THR A 170 5.56 6.52 21.00
C THR A 170 5.63 7.31 19.69
N GLY A 171 5.05 6.81 18.60
CA GLY A 171 5.07 7.47 17.30
C GLY A 171 6.47 7.60 16.72
N LYS A 172 7.31 6.57 16.82
CA LYS A 172 8.64 6.57 16.21
C LYS A 172 8.61 6.47 14.69
N GLN A 173 7.49 6.02 14.11
CA GLN A 173 7.17 6.16 12.70
C GLN A 173 5.77 6.71 12.51
N ILE A 174 5.63 7.78 11.72
CA ILE A 174 4.36 8.49 11.52
C ILE A 174 4.18 8.82 10.04
N LEU A 175 2.97 8.62 9.53
CA LEU A 175 2.50 9.08 8.22
C LEU A 175 1.68 10.35 8.41
N LEU A 176 2.23 11.48 7.98
CA LEU A 176 1.60 12.78 8.17
C LEU A 176 1.93 13.71 7.01
N GLY A 177 0.91 14.17 6.31
CA GLY A 177 1.09 15.15 5.23
C GLY A 177 1.73 14.54 3.98
N TYR A 178 1.99 15.43 3.02
CA TYR A 178 2.42 15.08 1.67
C TYR A 178 3.43 16.12 1.18
N ASP A 179 4.45 15.69 0.42
CA ASP A 179 5.42 16.57 -0.19
C ASP A 179 4.83 17.37 -1.37
N ILE A 180 5.58 18.32 -1.94
CA ILE A 180 5.12 19.15 -3.08
C ILE A 180 4.79 18.36 -4.36
N HIS A 181 5.10 17.06 -4.41
CA HIS A 181 4.76 16.15 -5.51
C HIS A 181 3.70 15.12 -5.09
N GLY A 182 2.98 15.37 -4.01
CA GLY A 182 1.92 14.48 -3.52
C GLY A 182 2.42 13.15 -2.98
N ARG A 183 3.70 13.03 -2.60
CA ARG A 183 4.22 11.82 -1.92
C ARG A 183 3.81 11.85 -0.46
N PRO A 184 3.22 10.77 0.09
CA PRO A 184 3.00 10.69 1.53
C PRO A 184 4.34 10.83 2.28
N CYS A 185 4.34 11.62 3.35
CA CYS A 185 5.51 11.80 4.20
C CYS A 185 5.55 10.76 5.33
N LEU A 186 6.55 9.88 5.30
CA LEU A 186 6.88 8.95 6.38
C LEU A 186 7.98 9.56 7.25
N TYR A 187 7.59 10.01 8.43
CA TYR A 187 8.48 10.50 9.46
C TYR A 187 9.12 9.33 10.19
N LEU A 188 10.44 9.33 10.29
CA LEU A 188 11.23 8.46 11.15
C LEU A 188 11.82 9.32 12.27
N LEU A 189 11.42 9.03 13.51
CA LEU A 189 11.78 9.78 14.71
C LEU A 189 12.54 8.87 15.68
N PRO A 190 13.87 8.66 15.49
CA PRO A 190 14.64 7.73 16.33
C PRO A 190 14.65 8.10 17.82
N SER A 191 14.48 9.37 18.17
CA SER A 191 14.35 9.84 19.56
C SER A 191 13.17 9.22 20.31
N ASN A 192 12.14 8.80 19.59
CA ASN A 192 10.96 8.15 20.13
C ASN A 192 11.13 6.63 20.27
N GLN A 193 12.34 6.07 20.13
CA GLN A 193 12.54 4.63 20.31
C GLN A 193 12.08 4.16 21.70
N ASN A 194 11.19 3.17 21.73
CA ASN A 194 10.48 2.72 22.92
C ASN A 194 10.64 1.22 23.23
N THR A 195 11.20 0.44 22.29
CA THR A 195 11.36 -1.00 22.45
C THR A 195 12.83 -1.41 22.46
N GLU A 196 13.11 -2.54 23.11
CA GLU A 196 14.39 -3.22 22.98
C GLU A 196 14.60 -3.71 21.55
N LYS A 197 15.86 -3.84 21.15
CA LYS A 197 16.23 -4.28 19.81
C LYS A 197 15.70 -5.68 19.54
N SER A 198 14.94 -5.80 18.46
CA SER A 198 14.33 -7.06 18.04
C SER A 198 14.06 -7.05 16.53
N ASP A 199 13.75 -8.21 15.97
CA ASP A 199 13.29 -8.33 14.58
C ASP A 199 11.99 -7.57 14.34
N ARG A 200 11.14 -7.43 15.38
CA ARG A 200 9.89 -6.68 15.32
C ARG A 200 10.09 -5.21 14.97
N GLN A 201 11.24 -4.62 15.28
CA GLN A 201 11.57 -3.26 14.85
C GLN A 201 11.71 -3.15 13.32
N VAL A 202 12.24 -4.18 12.66
CA VAL A 202 12.34 -4.24 11.19
C VAL A 202 10.98 -4.60 10.60
N GLU A 203 10.23 -5.50 11.23
CA GLU A 203 8.85 -5.81 10.86
C GLU A 203 7.95 -4.57 10.93
N HIS A 204 8.12 -3.70 11.94
CA HIS A 204 7.41 -2.42 12.06
C HIS A 204 7.72 -1.49 10.88
N LEU A 205 8.99 -1.40 10.45
CA LEU A 205 9.33 -0.63 9.26
C LEU A 205 8.65 -1.20 8.01
N VAL A 206 8.68 -2.52 7.81
CA VAL A 206 7.99 -3.17 6.69
C VAL A 206 6.49 -2.91 6.74
N PHE A 207 5.88 -3.03 7.92
CA PHE A 207 4.46 -2.72 8.13
C PHE A 207 4.14 -1.28 7.73
N MET A 208 4.91 -0.30 8.18
CA MET A 208 4.72 1.11 7.85
C MET A 208 4.96 1.40 6.37
N LEU A 209 5.88 0.68 5.72
CA LEU A 209 6.08 0.74 4.26
C LEU A 209 4.86 0.22 3.49
N GLU A 210 4.23 -0.86 3.94
CA GLU A 210 2.99 -1.34 3.33
C GLU A 210 1.84 -0.34 3.55
N ARG A 211 1.72 0.25 4.76
CA ARG A 211 0.71 1.30 5.03
C ARG A 211 0.90 2.53 4.15
N VAL A 212 2.12 3.01 3.96
CA VAL A 212 2.35 4.17 3.10
C VAL A 212 2.06 3.87 1.64
N ILE A 213 2.29 2.63 1.18
CA ILE A 213 1.93 2.18 -0.17
C ILE A 213 0.41 2.17 -0.34
N ASP A 214 -0.34 1.68 0.66
CA ASP A 214 -1.81 1.76 0.67
C ASP A 214 -2.30 3.22 0.56
N LEU A 215 -1.54 4.19 1.10
CA LEU A 215 -1.86 5.62 1.07
C LEU A 215 -1.35 6.39 -0.17
N LEU A 216 -0.67 5.74 -1.12
CA LEU A 216 -0.23 6.39 -2.34
C LEU A 216 -1.43 6.87 -3.17
N CYS A 217 -1.36 8.11 -3.64
CA CYS A 217 -2.38 8.69 -4.51
C CYS A 217 -2.26 8.13 -5.94
N PRO A 218 -3.30 8.33 -6.79
CA PRO A 218 -3.19 8.15 -8.22
C PRO A 218 -1.92 8.78 -8.80
N ASP A 219 -1.29 8.08 -9.75
CA ASP A 219 -0.04 8.49 -10.43
C ASP A 219 1.18 8.73 -9.52
N GLN A 220 1.09 8.39 -8.22
CA GLN A 220 2.21 8.39 -7.29
C GLN A 220 2.65 6.96 -6.95
N GLU A 221 3.95 6.70 -7.10
CA GLU A 221 4.57 5.41 -6.78
C GLU A 221 5.57 5.50 -5.62
N THR A 222 5.93 6.73 -5.22
CA THR A 222 7.06 7.02 -4.34
C THR A 222 6.66 7.72 -3.04
N VAL A 223 7.52 7.58 -2.04
CA VAL A 223 7.35 8.16 -0.70
C VAL A 223 8.39 9.25 -0.43
N ALA A 224 8.04 10.19 0.47
CA ALA A 224 8.99 11.13 1.04
C ALA A 224 9.34 10.68 2.47
N LEU A 225 10.61 10.34 2.72
CA LEU A 225 11.08 10.05 4.06
C LEU A 225 11.50 11.34 4.76
N VAL A 226 11.04 11.56 5.98
CA VAL A 226 11.47 12.67 6.83
C VAL A 226 12.15 12.08 8.06
N VAL A 227 13.49 12.10 8.09
CA VAL A 227 14.26 11.55 9.20
C VAL A 227 14.70 12.69 10.09
N ASN A 228 14.18 12.72 11.31
CA ASN A 228 14.52 13.76 12.29
C ASN A 228 15.28 13.16 13.45
N PHE A 229 16.58 13.45 13.53
CA PHE A 229 17.45 12.97 14.60
C PHE A 229 17.46 13.89 15.84
N ASN A 230 16.60 14.90 15.90
CA ASN A 230 16.52 15.79 17.06
C ASN A 230 16.31 14.97 18.35
N GLU A 231 17.05 15.31 19.40
CA GLU A 231 17.00 14.65 20.71
C GLU A 231 17.30 13.13 20.71
N THR A 232 17.86 12.59 19.61
CA THR A 232 18.23 11.18 19.54
C THR A 232 19.43 10.89 20.45
N LYS A 233 19.25 9.99 21.41
CA LYS A 233 20.26 9.58 22.38
C LYS A 233 21.09 8.40 21.86
N SER A 234 22.26 8.20 22.46
CA SER A 234 23.08 7.01 22.20
C SER A 234 22.28 5.74 22.48
N GLY A 235 22.38 4.75 21.59
CA GLY A 235 21.69 3.46 21.71
C GLY A 235 20.29 3.38 21.07
N GLN A 236 19.64 4.52 20.78
CA GLN A 236 18.31 4.55 20.13
C GLN A 236 18.37 4.31 18.61
N ASN A 237 19.53 4.50 18.00
CA ASN A 237 19.74 4.21 16.58
C ASN A 237 19.74 2.71 16.29
N ALA A 238 19.38 2.37 15.04
CA ALA A 238 19.48 1.01 14.53
C ALA A 238 20.91 0.46 14.66
N THR A 239 21.03 -0.83 14.97
CA THR A 239 22.32 -1.52 14.90
C THR A 239 22.81 -1.64 13.47
N ILE A 240 24.11 -1.89 13.27
CA ILE A 240 24.67 -2.18 11.93
C ILE A 240 23.96 -3.38 11.28
N GLY A 241 23.61 -4.40 12.07
CA GLY A 241 22.86 -5.58 11.58
C GLY A 241 21.48 -5.20 11.06
N GLN A 242 20.69 -4.47 11.86
CA GLN A 242 19.37 -3.98 11.45
C GLN A 242 19.44 -3.03 10.25
N ALA A 243 20.48 -2.18 10.19
CA ALA A 243 20.69 -1.29 9.05
C ALA A 243 20.99 -2.07 7.76
N LYS A 244 21.84 -3.11 7.82
CA LYS A 244 22.11 -4.00 6.68
C LYS A 244 20.87 -4.77 6.24
N GLN A 245 20.11 -5.34 7.19
CA GLN A 245 18.87 -6.05 6.91
C GLN A 245 17.84 -5.12 6.26
N THR A 246 17.65 -3.93 6.82
CA THR A 246 16.76 -2.90 6.25
C THR A 246 17.19 -2.51 4.84
N LEU A 247 18.48 -2.26 4.63
CA LEU A 247 19.00 -1.91 3.30
C LEU A 247 18.75 -3.04 2.29
N ASN A 248 18.97 -4.29 2.69
CA ASN A 248 18.71 -5.46 1.86
C ASN A 248 17.23 -5.57 1.47
N ILE A 249 16.31 -5.37 2.43
CA ILE A 249 14.86 -5.37 2.17
C ILE A 249 14.49 -4.25 1.19
N LEU A 250 14.93 -3.02 1.45
CA LEU A 250 14.59 -1.86 0.63
C LEU A 250 15.12 -1.97 -0.81
N GLN A 251 16.37 -2.42 -0.98
CA GLN A 251 17.00 -2.52 -2.30
C GLN A 251 16.39 -3.64 -3.16
N ASN A 252 16.04 -4.77 -2.55
CA ASN A 252 15.60 -5.95 -3.29
C ASN A 252 14.08 -6.02 -3.46
N HIS A 253 13.31 -5.54 -2.48
CA HIS A 253 11.86 -5.79 -2.41
C HIS A 253 11.00 -4.52 -2.45
N TYR A 254 11.60 -3.33 -2.32
CA TYR A 254 10.92 -2.04 -2.50
C TYR A 254 11.62 -1.15 -3.54
N PRO A 255 11.94 -1.68 -4.75
CA PRO A 255 12.63 -0.90 -5.77
C PRO A 255 11.83 0.34 -6.17
N GLU A 256 12.54 1.43 -6.48
CA GLU A 256 11.94 2.66 -7.01
C GLU A 256 10.86 3.28 -6.10
N ARG A 257 10.82 2.96 -4.79
CA ARG A 257 9.85 3.54 -3.84
C ARG A 257 10.31 4.86 -3.20
N LEU A 258 11.62 5.09 -3.09
CA LEU A 258 12.12 6.34 -2.52
C LEU A 258 12.02 7.47 -3.55
N GLY A 259 11.22 8.50 -3.24
CA GLY A 259 11.12 9.72 -4.05
C GLY A 259 11.97 10.86 -3.51
N ARG A 260 11.99 11.03 -2.18
CA ARG A 260 12.77 12.05 -1.47
C ARG A 260 13.15 11.57 -0.07
N ALA A 261 14.35 11.91 0.39
CA ALA A 261 14.78 11.69 1.77
C ALA A 261 15.25 13.01 2.38
N LEU A 262 14.49 13.53 3.35
CA LEU A 262 14.74 14.77 4.06
C LEU A 262 15.31 14.41 5.43
N VAL A 263 16.61 14.64 5.63
CA VAL A 263 17.33 14.24 6.84
C VAL A 263 17.75 15.50 7.60
N ILE A 264 17.20 15.70 8.80
CA ILE A 264 17.42 16.90 9.60
C ILE A 264 17.97 16.57 10.99
N ASN A 265 18.60 17.57 11.61
CA ASN A 265 19.19 17.49 12.95
C ASN A 265 20.23 16.37 13.07
N VAL A 266 20.95 16.11 11.98
CA VAL A 266 21.89 14.99 11.86
C VAL A 266 23.05 15.14 12.85
N PRO A 267 23.20 14.24 13.85
CA PRO A 267 24.32 14.28 14.76
C PRO A 267 25.63 14.09 14.00
N PHE A 268 26.70 14.76 14.43
CA PHE A 268 28.01 14.68 13.75
C PHE A 268 28.49 13.23 13.55
N VAL A 269 28.19 12.33 14.48
CA VAL A 269 28.53 10.89 14.38
C VAL A 269 27.85 10.20 13.18
N ILE A 270 26.66 10.62 12.77
CA ILE A 270 25.91 10.03 11.65
C ILE A 270 26.56 10.39 10.30
N TRP A 271 27.33 11.48 10.21
CA TRP A 271 28.11 11.78 9.00
C TRP A 271 29.19 10.75 8.72
N GLY A 272 29.79 10.16 9.76
CA GLY A 272 30.73 9.05 9.62
C GLY A 272 30.07 7.79 9.08
N PHE A 273 28.89 7.44 9.62
CA PHE A 273 28.08 6.31 9.14
C PHE A 273 27.63 6.51 7.69
N PHE A 274 27.16 7.71 7.34
CA PHE A 274 26.72 8.01 5.99
C PHE A 274 27.86 7.87 4.96
N LYS A 275 29.06 8.39 5.29
CA LYS A 275 30.26 8.19 4.45
C LYS A 275 30.59 6.71 4.23
N LEU A 276 30.35 5.86 5.23
CA LEU A 276 30.61 4.42 5.13
C LEU A 276 29.59 3.69 4.23
N ILE A 277 28.31 4.08 4.26
CA ILE A 277 27.26 3.43 3.46
C ILE A 277 27.10 4.03 2.05
N THR A 278 27.55 5.27 1.83
CA THR A 278 27.45 5.99 0.55
C THR A 278 27.94 5.21 -0.68
N PRO A 279 29.01 4.39 -0.62
CA PRO A 279 29.44 3.57 -1.74
C PRO A 279 28.40 2.53 -2.19
N PHE A 280 27.50 2.13 -1.30
CA PHE A 280 26.44 1.14 -1.56
C PHE A 280 25.10 1.80 -1.97
N ILE A 281 25.06 3.14 -2.04
CA ILE A 281 23.90 3.91 -2.46
C ILE A 281 24.09 4.32 -3.92
N ASP A 282 23.15 3.94 -4.77
CA ASP A 282 23.20 4.30 -6.19
C ASP A 282 23.14 5.84 -6.39
N PRO A 283 23.70 6.37 -7.49
CA PRO A 283 23.74 7.82 -7.73
C PRO A 283 22.36 8.51 -7.75
N GLN A 284 21.30 7.85 -8.24
CA GLN A 284 19.97 8.43 -8.27
C GLN A 284 19.39 8.55 -6.86
N THR A 285 19.58 7.53 -6.01
CA THR A 285 19.19 7.62 -4.60
C THR A 285 19.92 8.73 -3.87
N ARG A 286 21.21 8.94 -4.14
CA ARG A 286 21.98 10.03 -3.53
C ARG A 286 21.41 11.42 -3.84
N GLN A 287 20.92 11.65 -5.07
CA GLN A 287 20.33 12.93 -5.46
C GLN A 287 19.00 13.24 -4.72
N LYS A 288 18.29 12.19 -4.29
CA LYS A 288 17.03 12.29 -3.55
C LYS A 288 17.24 12.67 -2.08
N MET A 289 18.46 12.54 -1.55
CA MET A 289 18.79 12.85 -0.15
C MET A 289 19.11 14.34 0.01
N LYS A 290 18.41 15.00 0.94
CA LYS A 290 18.57 16.41 1.31
C LYS A 290 18.88 16.47 2.79
N PHE A 291 19.99 17.10 3.15
CA PHE A 291 20.50 17.13 4.52
C PHE A 291 20.44 18.54 5.08
N ASN A 292 19.73 18.73 6.19
CA ASN A 292 19.57 20.01 6.89
C ASN A 292 19.14 21.17 5.97
N GLU A 293 18.39 20.88 4.90
CA GLU A 293 17.73 21.90 4.08
C GLU A 293 16.43 22.36 4.78
N ASP A 294 15.94 23.54 4.40
CA ASP A 294 14.62 24.01 4.81
C ASP A 294 13.54 23.07 4.25
N LEU A 295 12.84 22.37 5.14
CA LEU A 295 11.82 21.39 4.74
C LEU A 295 10.64 22.02 4.01
N THR A 296 10.39 23.32 4.17
CA THR A 296 9.30 24.03 3.50
C THR A 296 9.51 24.16 1.99
N GLN A 297 10.75 23.97 1.51
CA GLN A 297 11.07 23.87 0.07
C GLN A 297 10.58 22.55 -0.54
N HIS A 298 10.25 21.57 0.29
CA HIS A 298 9.97 20.19 -0.13
C HIS A 298 8.59 19.71 0.30
N VAL A 299 8.08 20.22 1.43
CA VAL A 299 6.77 19.89 1.99
C VAL A 299 6.00 21.18 2.23
N PRO A 300 4.78 21.34 1.69
CA PRO A 300 3.95 22.50 1.97
C PRO A 300 3.75 22.69 3.47
N ARG A 301 3.77 23.94 3.93
CA ARG A 301 3.71 24.26 5.37
C ARG A 301 2.50 23.65 6.08
N GLY A 302 1.33 23.68 5.45
CA GLY A 302 0.10 23.08 5.97
C GLY A 302 0.11 21.55 6.07
N HIS A 303 1.15 20.88 5.56
CA HIS A 303 1.36 19.43 5.62
C HIS A 303 2.66 19.06 6.38
N LEU A 304 3.33 20.04 6.97
CA LEU A 304 4.60 19.90 7.67
C LEU A 304 4.42 20.22 9.16
N MET A 305 5.01 19.42 10.05
CA MET A 305 4.92 19.65 11.51
C MET A 305 5.54 21.01 11.89
N LYS A 306 4.91 21.74 12.81
CA LYS A 306 5.45 23.00 13.36
C LYS A 306 6.83 22.84 13.98
N SER A 307 7.10 21.70 14.62
CA SER A 307 8.40 21.37 15.23
C SER A 307 9.57 21.34 14.24
N VAL A 308 9.29 21.30 12.93
CA VAL A 308 10.29 21.32 11.86
C VAL A 308 10.02 22.42 10.83
N GLY A 309 9.30 23.47 11.23
CA GLY A 309 9.13 24.71 10.47
C GLY A 309 7.82 24.85 9.69
N GLY A 310 6.91 23.87 9.75
CA GLY A 310 5.59 23.93 9.11
C GLY A 310 4.51 24.59 9.96
N ASP A 311 3.25 24.33 9.63
CA ASP A 311 2.07 24.92 10.27
C ASP A 311 1.23 23.87 11.04
N VAL A 312 1.50 22.57 10.88
CA VAL A 312 0.74 21.49 11.52
C VAL A 312 1.13 21.34 12.99
N GLU A 313 0.20 21.67 13.89
CA GLU A 313 0.31 21.34 15.32
C GLU A 313 -0.01 19.86 15.52
N PHE A 314 1.00 18.99 15.40
CA PHE A 314 0.80 17.55 15.50
C PHE A 314 1.12 17.03 16.91
N ARG A 315 0.21 16.23 17.49
CA ARG A 315 0.47 15.47 18.71
C ARG A 315 0.14 14.00 18.48
N TYR A 316 1.14 13.16 18.68
CA TYR A 316 0.93 11.71 18.66
C TYR A 316 0.14 11.28 19.90
N GLU A 317 -0.97 10.61 19.68
CA GLU A 317 -1.75 9.91 20.69
C GLU A 317 -2.07 8.54 20.12
N HIS A 318 -1.41 7.48 20.63
CA HIS A 318 -1.45 6.16 20.00
C HIS A 318 -2.88 5.63 19.84
N SER A 319 -3.69 5.82 20.89
CA SER A 319 -5.09 5.38 20.94
C SER A 319 -5.99 6.04 19.89
N VAL A 320 -5.58 7.19 19.35
CA VAL A 320 -6.30 7.94 18.29
C VAL A 320 -5.66 7.72 16.93
N TYR A 321 -4.34 7.88 16.85
CA TYR A 321 -3.59 7.87 15.60
C TYR A 321 -3.56 6.48 14.96
N TRP A 322 -3.26 5.44 15.76
CA TRP A 322 -2.99 4.10 15.23
C TRP A 322 -4.24 3.44 14.62
N PRO A 323 -5.43 3.49 15.27
CA PRO A 323 -6.66 3.02 14.62
C PRO A 323 -7.01 3.83 13.36
N ALA A 324 -6.87 5.15 13.40
CA ALA A 324 -7.21 6.01 12.26
C ALA A 324 -6.34 5.73 11.02
N LEU A 325 -5.02 5.55 11.22
CA LEU A 325 -4.10 5.19 10.14
C LEU A 325 -4.49 3.86 9.50
N ASN A 326 -4.68 2.83 10.33
CA ASN A 326 -4.92 1.47 9.82
C ASN A 326 -6.29 1.35 9.15
N GLN A 327 -7.34 1.97 9.71
CA GLN A 327 -8.65 2.02 9.07
C GLN A 327 -8.62 2.75 7.72
N LEU A 328 -7.88 3.87 7.62
CA LEU A 328 -7.70 4.56 6.34
C LEU A 328 -6.96 3.68 5.31
N ALA A 329 -5.91 2.98 5.73
CA ALA A 329 -5.16 2.07 4.86
C ALA A 329 -6.02 0.89 4.39
N ASP A 330 -6.79 0.28 5.29
CA ASP A 330 -7.67 -0.85 4.97
C ASP A 330 -8.80 -0.42 4.02
N GLN A 331 -9.44 0.74 4.27
CA GLN A 331 -10.45 1.29 3.33
C GLN A 331 -9.90 1.45 1.91
N ARG A 332 -8.65 1.93 1.76
CA ARG A 332 -8.02 2.07 0.45
C ARG A 332 -7.68 0.73 -0.17
N ARG A 333 -7.14 -0.20 0.62
CA ARG A 333 -6.78 -1.55 0.15
C ARG A 333 -8.02 -2.32 -0.31
N ASP A 334 -9.13 -2.20 0.41
CA ASP A 334 -10.38 -2.86 0.08
C ASP A 334 -11.00 -2.28 -1.19
N ALA A 335 -11.06 -0.95 -1.32
CA ALA A 335 -11.52 -0.31 -2.57
C ALA A 335 -10.62 -0.68 -3.76
N TYR A 336 -9.30 -0.77 -3.54
CA TYR A 336 -8.34 -1.19 -4.54
C TYR A 336 -8.59 -2.64 -5.00
N ARG A 337 -8.77 -3.56 -4.05
CA ARG A 337 -9.09 -4.96 -4.31
C ARG A 337 -10.44 -5.11 -5.00
N GLU A 338 -11.47 -4.39 -4.56
CA GLU A 338 -12.79 -4.43 -5.17
C GLU A 338 -12.72 -4.03 -6.65
N ARG A 339 -12.00 -2.96 -6.98
CA ARG A 339 -11.77 -2.55 -8.36
C ARG A 339 -10.94 -3.56 -9.15
N TRP A 340 -9.97 -4.23 -8.54
CA TRP A 340 -9.22 -5.30 -9.21
C TRP A 340 -10.12 -6.51 -9.53
N ILE A 341 -11.05 -6.85 -8.64
CA ILE A 341 -12.06 -7.90 -8.87
C ILE A 341 -13.01 -7.50 -9.99
N GLN A 342 -13.59 -6.29 -9.94
CA GLN A 342 -14.40 -5.71 -11.03
C GLN A 342 -13.57 -5.54 -12.32
N GLY A 343 -12.25 -5.45 -12.16
CA GLY A 343 -11.19 -5.48 -13.15
C GLY A 343 -11.18 -6.71 -14.03
N GLY A 344 -11.59 -7.86 -13.48
CA GLY A 344 -11.37 -9.18 -14.07
C GLY A 344 -10.18 -9.94 -13.45
N LYS A 345 -9.63 -9.45 -12.33
CA LYS A 345 -8.49 -10.06 -11.61
C LYS A 345 -7.22 -10.20 -12.46
N HIS A 346 -6.98 -9.25 -13.36
CA HIS A 346 -5.84 -9.32 -14.28
C HIS A 346 -4.52 -8.94 -13.59
N VAL A 347 -3.47 -9.70 -13.92
CA VAL A 347 -2.08 -9.23 -13.77
C VAL A 347 -1.90 -8.02 -14.68
N GLY A 348 -1.03 -7.09 -14.31
CA GLY A 348 -0.70 -5.89 -15.09
C GLY A 348 -1.77 -4.80 -15.06
N GLU A 349 -2.77 -4.91 -14.18
CA GLU A 349 -3.77 -3.85 -14.03
C GLU A 349 -3.11 -2.53 -13.55
N TYR A 350 -3.71 -1.41 -13.95
CA TYR A 350 -3.17 -0.06 -13.73
C TYR A 350 -3.43 0.41 -12.29
N GLU A 351 -2.39 0.80 -11.56
CA GLU A 351 -2.51 1.32 -10.20
C GLU A 351 -3.43 2.55 -10.12
N ASN A 352 -3.44 3.41 -11.15
CA ASN A 352 -4.33 4.57 -11.18
C ASN A 352 -5.81 4.14 -11.21
N TYR A 353 -6.19 3.21 -12.10
CA TYR A 353 -7.54 2.64 -12.12
C TYR A 353 -7.89 2.01 -10.78
N LEU A 354 -6.98 1.23 -10.21
CA LEU A 354 -7.22 0.58 -8.93
C LEU A 354 -7.34 1.57 -7.76
N LYS A 355 -6.70 2.73 -7.82
CA LYS A 355 -6.78 3.80 -6.79
C LYS A 355 -7.97 4.75 -6.98
N SER A 356 -8.35 5.08 -8.22
CA SER A 356 -9.35 6.12 -8.52
C SER A 356 -10.65 5.59 -9.14
N GLY A 357 -10.62 4.43 -9.80
CA GLY A 357 -11.69 3.95 -10.67
C GLY A 357 -11.66 4.58 -12.07
N THR A 358 -10.66 5.39 -12.37
CA THR A 358 -10.53 6.14 -13.64
C THR A 358 -9.22 5.81 -14.36
N GLY A 359 -9.18 6.03 -15.67
CA GLY A 359 -8.00 5.77 -16.50
C GLY A 359 -8.02 4.41 -17.20
N PRO A 360 -6.91 4.04 -17.86
CA PRO A 360 -6.79 2.80 -18.62
C PRO A 360 -6.99 1.55 -17.78
N ARG A 361 -7.50 0.49 -18.42
CA ARG A 361 -7.69 -0.85 -17.84
C ARG A 361 -7.15 -1.90 -18.80
N VAL A 362 -6.65 -3.02 -18.27
CA VAL A 362 -6.15 -4.13 -19.11
C VAL A 362 -7.22 -4.65 -20.08
N SER A 363 -8.44 -4.90 -19.59
CA SER A 363 -9.55 -5.44 -20.38
C SER A 363 -10.00 -4.53 -21.53
N GLN A 364 -9.76 -3.22 -21.45
CA GLN A 364 -10.08 -2.28 -22.54
C GLN A 364 -9.03 -2.29 -23.66
N GLN A 365 -7.77 -2.60 -23.35
CA GLN A 365 -6.71 -2.70 -24.36
C GLN A 365 -6.77 -4.01 -25.13
N GLU A 366 -7.18 -5.11 -24.49
CA GLU A 366 -7.40 -6.41 -25.16
C GLU A 366 -8.53 -6.33 -26.20
N GLY A 367 -9.59 -5.57 -25.91
CA GLY A 367 -10.69 -5.33 -26.87
C GLY A 367 -10.31 -4.45 -28.07
N ALA A 368 -9.33 -3.55 -27.93
CA ALA A 368 -8.86 -2.71 -29.03
C ALA A 368 -7.94 -3.46 -30.00
N ASN A 369 -7.06 -4.34 -29.50
CA ASN A 369 -6.17 -5.14 -30.34
C ASN A 369 -6.86 -6.36 -30.99
N GLY A 370 -8.02 -6.79 -30.49
CA GLY A 370 -8.82 -7.86 -31.09
C GLY A 370 -9.64 -7.45 -32.32
N GLY A 371 -9.78 -6.15 -32.60
CA GLY A 371 -10.59 -5.61 -33.70
C GLY A 371 -9.87 -5.48 -35.04
N GLU A 372 -8.55 -5.58 -35.10
CA GLU A 372 -7.75 -5.35 -36.32
C GLU A 372 -7.46 -6.61 -37.16
N THR A 373 -8.06 -7.77 -36.84
CA THR A 373 -7.89 -9.02 -37.63
C THR A 373 -9.16 -9.47 -38.36
N SER A 374 -10.10 -8.56 -38.62
CA SER A 374 -11.30 -8.85 -39.42
C SER A 374 -11.64 -7.72 -40.38
N ALA A 375 -10.82 -7.58 -41.43
CA ALA A 375 -11.21 -6.92 -42.68
C ALA A 375 -10.39 -7.48 -43.85
#